data_AF-A0A233RVP2-F1
#
_entry.id   AF-A0A233RVP2-F1
#
_cell.length_a   1.000
_cell.length_b   1.000
_cell.length_c   1.000
_cell.angle_alpha   90.00
_cell.angle_beta   90.00
_cell.angle_gamma   90.00
#
_symmetry.space_group_name_H-M   'P 1'
#
loop_
_entity.id
_entity.type
_entity.pdbx_description
1 polymer ?
#
loop_
_entity_poly.entity_id
_entity_poly.type
_entity_poly.pdbx_seq_one_letter_code
_entity_poly.pdbx_strand_id
1 'polypeptide(L)' 'MIRRRLLGSEARCRAGGRPPAFDAEVYKQRNAVERCINRLKQWRGLALRTDKPAIAYQAALHLAAILIWARR' A
#
# COMPACT_ATOMS: atom_id res chain seq x y z
N MET A 1 -23.84 -7.61 9.17
CA MET A 1 -23.82 -6.24 8.60
C MET A 1 -22.35 -5.82 8.56
N ILE A 2 -21.57 -5.75 7.48
CA ILE A 2 -21.76 -5.67 6.03
C ILE A 2 -20.61 -6.47 5.38
N ARG A 3 -20.90 -7.60 4.72
CA ARG A 3 -19.96 -8.30 3.83
C ARG A 3 -20.43 -8.01 2.41
N ARG A 4 -20.09 -6.83 1.86
CA ARG A 4 -20.54 -6.43 0.53
C ARG A 4 -19.48 -6.83 -0.50
N ARG A 5 -19.75 -8.00 -1.09
CA ARG A 5 -19.40 -8.41 -2.46
C ARG A 5 -19.40 -7.19 -3.39
N LEU A 6 -18.23 -6.71 -3.79
CA LEU A 6 -18.06 -5.76 -4.89
C LEU A 6 -17.19 -6.42 -5.96
N LEU A 7 -17.79 -7.39 -6.65
CA LEU A 7 -17.44 -7.70 -8.03
C LEU A 7 -18.53 -7.02 -8.86
N GLY A 8 -18.13 -6.14 -9.77
CA GLY A 8 -19.07 -5.48 -10.67
C GLY A 8 -18.75 -4.00 -10.82
N SER A 9 -17.92 -3.70 -11.81
CA SER A 9 -17.95 -2.47 -12.59
C SER A 9 -19.38 -1.96 -12.74
N GLU A 10 -19.64 -0.68 -12.45
CA GLU A 10 -20.67 0.27 -12.96
C GLU A 10 -20.61 1.49 -12.01
N ALA A 11 -20.53 2.78 -12.34
CA ALA A 11 -20.56 3.61 -13.53
C ALA A 11 -20.00 5.00 -13.04
N ARG A 12 -19.47 5.97 -13.80
CA ARG A 12 -19.83 6.53 -15.11
C ARG A 12 -18.60 7.31 -15.63
N CYS A 13 -18.02 6.93 -16.75
CA CYS A 13 -17.20 7.84 -17.54
C CYS A 13 -18.13 8.56 -18.52
N ARG A 14 -18.37 9.86 -18.31
CA ARG A 14 -18.79 10.73 -19.40
C ARG A 14 -17.59 10.82 -20.34
N ALA A 15 -17.75 10.39 -21.59
CA ALA A 15 -16.74 10.13 -22.64
C ALA A 15 -16.34 8.65 -22.72
N GLY A 16 -16.88 7.99 -23.76
CA GLY A 16 -16.82 6.56 -23.99
C GLY A 16 -15.40 6.02 -24.16
N GLY A 17 -15.03 5.09 -23.28
CA GLY A 17 -13.92 4.18 -23.45
C GLY A 17 -14.23 2.89 -22.71
N ARG A 18 -13.83 1.75 -23.27
CA ARG A 18 -13.91 0.43 -22.62
C ARG A 18 -13.24 0.55 -21.24
N PRO A 19 -13.93 0.24 -20.12
CA PRO A 19 -13.29 0.30 -18.81
C PRO A 19 -12.06 -0.62 -18.85
N PRO A 20 -10.88 -0.15 -18.40
CA PRO A 20 -9.70 -0.99 -18.34
C PRO A 20 -10.06 -2.25 -17.55
N ALA A 21 -9.72 -3.42 -18.09
CA ALA A 21 -10.06 -4.69 -17.47
C ALA A 21 -9.53 -4.71 -16.04
N PHE A 22 -10.43 -4.54 -15.07
CA PHE A 22 -10.08 -4.51 -13.66
C PHE A 22 -9.85 -5.94 -13.21
N ASP A 23 -8.58 -6.34 -13.17
CA ASP A 23 -8.17 -7.61 -12.59
C ASP A 23 -8.21 -7.49 -11.06
N ALA A 24 -9.27 -8.02 -10.47
CA ALA A 24 -9.48 -8.01 -9.03
C ALA A 24 -8.40 -8.81 -8.27
N GLU A 25 -7.80 -9.84 -8.87
CA GLU A 25 -6.76 -10.64 -8.23
C GLU A 25 -5.43 -9.89 -8.15
N VAL A 26 -5.07 -9.19 -9.23
CA VAL A 26 -3.91 -8.27 -9.21
C VAL A 26 -4.16 -7.12 -8.23
N TYR A 27 -5.38 -6.57 -8.21
CA TYR A 27 -5.72 -5.47 -7.30
C TYR A 27 -5.71 -5.89 -5.82
N LYS A 28 -6.00 -7.15 -5.46
CA LYS A 28 -5.92 -7.63 -4.07
C LYS A 28 -4.51 -7.56 -3.49
N GLN A 29 -3.47 -7.74 -4.31
CA GLN A 29 -2.08 -7.68 -3.85
C GLN A 29 -1.70 -6.28 -3.33
N ARG A 30 -2.42 -5.23 -3.77
CA ARG A 30 -2.28 -3.86 -3.28
C ARG A 30 -2.48 -3.75 -1.77
N ASN A 31 -3.43 -4.49 -1.19
CA ASN A 31 -3.69 -4.46 0.25
C ASN A 31 -2.50 -4.98 1.09
N ALA A 32 -1.66 -5.86 0.54
CA ALA A 32 -0.44 -6.28 1.23
C ALA A 32 0.58 -5.14 1.28
N VAL A 33 0.78 -4.45 0.16
CA VAL A 33 1.69 -3.29 0.04
C VAL A 33 1.22 -2.14 0.92
N GLU A 34 -0.07 -1.80 0.87
CA GLU A 34 -0.65 -0.73 1.69
C GLU A 34 -0.51 -1.01 3.19
N ARG A 35 -0.72 -2.26 3.62
CA ARG A 35 -0.50 -2.66 5.02
C ARG A 35 0.97 -2.52 5.43
N CYS A 36 1.92 -2.89 4.57
CA CYS A 36 3.35 -2.67 4.84
C CYS A 36 3.68 -1.18 4.96
N ILE A 37 3.21 -0.34 4.03
CA ILE A 37 3.45 1.10 4.07
C ILE A 37 2.81 1.73 5.31
N ASN A 38 1.61 1.29 5.70
CA ASN A 38 0.95 1.79 6.90
C ASN A 38 1.75 1.43 8.17
N ARG A 39 2.32 0.23 8.25
CA ARG A 39 3.23 -0.18 9.33
C ARG A 39 4.51 0.65 9.35
N LEU A 40 5.09 0.95 8.20
CA LEU A 40 6.26 1.82 8.10
C LEU A 40 5.95 3.24 8.59
N LYS A 41 4.76 3.77 8.28
CA LYS A 41 4.31 5.09 8.74
C LYS A 41 4.05 5.20 10.23
N GLN A 42 3.91 4.08 10.97
CA GLN A 42 3.83 4.12 12.43
C GLN A 42 5.14 4.57 13.08
N TRP A 43 6.26 4.48 12.35
CA TRP A 43 7.58 4.81 12.86
C TRP A 43 7.81 6.30 12.67
N ARG A 44 7.73 7.07 13.77
CA ARG A 44 7.78 8.53 13.75
C ARG A 44 9.03 9.09 13.04
N GLY A 45 10.18 8.43 13.18
CA GLY A 45 11.42 8.81 12.47
C GLY A 45 11.31 8.67 10.95
N LEU A 46 10.80 7.54 10.47
CA LEU A 46 10.58 7.30 9.03
C LEU A 46 9.48 8.21 8.46
N ALA A 47 8.42 8.46 9.23
CA ALA A 47 7.29 9.28 8.80
C ALA A 47 7.65 10.77 8.68
N LEU A 48 8.46 11.29 9.60
CA LEU A 48 8.85 12.69 9.61
C LEU A 48 10.06 12.97 8.69
N ARG A 49 10.75 11.92 8.22
CA ARG A 49 11.97 12.00 7.40
C ARG A 49 12.96 13.03 7.97
N THR A 50 13.22 12.93 9.27
CA THR A 50 14.12 13.86 9.98
C THR A 50 15.58 13.44 9.94
N ASP A 51 15.86 12.27 9.39
CA ASP A 51 17.20 11.70 9.37
C ASP A 51 18.05 12.51 8.38
N LYS A 52 18.92 13.37 8.92
CA LYS A 52 19.81 14.25 8.13
C LYS A 52 20.72 13.47 7.16
N PRO A 53 21.25 12.28 7.50
CA PRO A 53 21.96 11.46 6.53
C PRO A 53 21.01 10.49 5.81
N ALA A 54 21.00 10.56 4.47
CA ALA A 54 20.23 9.65 3.63
C ALA A 54 20.53 8.17 3.91
N ILE A 55 21.76 7.84 4.31
CA ILE A 55 22.19 6.49 4.67
C ILE A 55 21.45 5.98 5.91
N ALA A 56 21.29 6.83 6.95
CA ALA A 56 20.57 6.43 8.16
C ALA A 56 19.09 6.20 7.87
N TYR A 57 18.48 7.04 7.02
CA TYR A 57 17.11 6.84 6.56
C TYR A 57 16.95 5.51 5.81
N GLN A 58 17.86 5.20 4.88
CA GLN A 58 17.85 3.94 4.13
C GLN A 58 18.05 2.73 5.06
N ALA A 59 19.00 2.79 6.00
CA ALA A 59 19.22 1.74 6.98
C ALA A 59 17.97 1.51 7.85
N ALA A 60 17.33 2.58 8.33
CA ALA A 60 16.08 2.50 9.10
C ALA A 60 14.94 1.89 8.27
N LEU A 61 14.84 2.24 6.98
CA LEU A 61 13.85 1.66 6.06
C LEU A 61 14.07 0.16 5.86
N HIS A 62 15.32 -0.27 5.66
CA HIS A 62 15.68 -1.68 5.52
C HIS A 62 15.40 -2.46 6.81
N LEU A 63 15.79 -1.92 7.97
CA LEU A 63 15.50 -2.55 9.26
C LEU A 63 13.99 -2.70 9.50
N ALA A 64 13.21 -1.65 9.21
CA ALA A 64 11.77 -1.69 9.36
C ALA A 64 11.13 -2.70 8.39
N ALA A 65 11.63 -2.79 7.15
CA ALA A 65 11.19 -3.80 6.19
C ALA A 65 11.49 -5.23 6.67
N ILE A 66 12.69 -5.49 7.19
CA ILE A 66 13.09 -6.78 7.77
C ILE A 66 12.21 -7.14 8.97
N LEU A 67 11.93 -6.19 9.86
CA LEU A 67 11.09 -6.42 11.05
C LEU A 67 9.62 -6.64 10.72
N ILE A 68 9.12 -6.03 9.65
CA ILE A 68 7.76 -6.29 9.15
C ILE A 68 7.69 -7.67 8.50
N TRP A 69 8.75 -8.07 7.78
CA TRP A 69 8.86 -9.39 7.18
C TRP A 69 9.00 -10.50 8.23
N ALA A 70 9.86 -10.33 9.23
CA ALA A 70 10.08 -11.30 10.31
C ALA A 70 8.86 -11.46 11.24
N ARG A 71 7.96 -10.48 11.27
CA ARG A 71 6.69 -10.51 12.03
C ARG A 71 5.51 -11.01 11.19
N ARG A 72 5.72 -11.33 9.91
CA ARG A 72 4.72 -11.96 9.05
C ARG A 72 4.73 -13.46 9.23
#